data_AF-A2DJ75-F1
#
_entry.id   AF-A2DJ75-F1
#
_cell.length_a   1.000
_cell.length_b   1.000
_cell.length_c   1.000
_cell.angle_alpha   90.00
_cell.angle_beta   90.00
_cell.angle_gamma   90.00
#
_symmetry.space_group_name_H-M   'P 1'
#
loop_
_entity.id
_entity.type
_entity.pdbx_description
1 polymer ?
#
loop_
_entity_poly.entity_id
_entity_poly.type
_entity_poly.pdbx_seq_one_letter_code
_entity_poly.pdbx_strand_id
1 'polypeptide(L)'
;MGNEVSYARPSSANFEYQSLQPISMPRTGKEKAANNADFARDNQPFGNCSLLKTAFTCLWSIKTPHGMAPIPRYGHFFAFNENSRNAYIGFGVSAAGTLLQDVWCFNIDSQTWTRIHLTGEVPTPRSGASACLLDDTIIVFGGIQNNTLYNDLYTIDINTGQVKMVRTNGYPPPARSDCYMGFHDGKLIVFGGFKSSIYSDLFVLDTQNYEWHEVEITVTWSCQAPHCQYGNYIYSYGGDKGSNLLIINIDDETATISPCIGAAPVQDPINGALVYCNGYLVCFGGKTKNELTLVYALDLETNWWFVLYVSPDQDTTTFSDGQVSNGIFLLPSFHSFSAFYDPVNRYIISFLGVPFMDPPSIFYINVGQSFPIINLRKDMICMYHCK
;
A
#
# COMPACT_ATOMS: atom_id res chain seq x y z
N MET A 1 -24.79 33.97 -41.45
CA MET A 1 -24.81 34.44 -40.05
C MET A 1 -25.62 33.43 -39.25
N GLY A 2 -25.03 32.89 -38.18
CA GLY A 2 -25.72 32.13 -37.14
C GLY A 2 -26.10 30.68 -37.48
N ASN A 3 -25.26 29.72 -37.07
CA ASN A 3 -25.74 28.41 -36.64
C ASN A 3 -25.20 28.20 -35.22
N GLU A 4 -26.08 28.35 -34.23
CA GLU A 4 -25.83 27.98 -32.84
C GLU A 4 -25.74 26.46 -32.74
N VAL A 5 -24.61 25.95 -32.25
CA VAL A 5 -24.48 24.56 -31.80
C VAL A 5 -24.60 24.59 -30.28
N SER A 6 -25.71 24.05 -29.79
CA SER A 6 -25.98 23.86 -28.37
C SER A 6 -25.04 22.78 -27.81
N TYR A 7 -24.10 23.17 -26.97
CA TYR A 7 -23.31 22.22 -26.18
C TYR A 7 -24.14 21.75 -24.98
N ALA A 8 -24.55 20.48 -25.01
CA ALA A 8 -25.08 19.79 -23.85
C ALA A 8 -23.99 19.73 -22.75
N ARG A 9 -24.32 20.21 -21.55
CA ARG A 9 -23.46 20.08 -20.36
C ARG A 9 -23.30 18.60 -20.00
N PRO A 10 -22.08 18.07 -19.84
CA PRO A 10 -21.91 16.77 -19.21
C PRO A 10 -22.26 16.89 -17.73
N SER A 11 -23.08 15.95 -17.26
CA SER A 11 -23.52 15.83 -15.87
C SER A 11 -22.34 15.71 -14.91
N SER A 12 -22.31 16.56 -13.88
CA SER A 12 -21.44 16.44 -12.72
C SER A 12 -21.67 15.10 -12.01
N ALA A 13 -20.72 14.17 -12.15
CA ALA A 13 -20.64 13.01 -11.28
C ALA A 13 -20.20 13.46 -9.88
N ASN A 14 -21.18 13.77 -9.03
CA ASN A 14 -20.97 13.93 -7.60
C ASN A 14 -20.57 12.56 -7.03
N PHE A 15 -19.30 12.40 -6.67
CA PHE A 15 -18.89 11.29 -5.80
C PHE A 15 -19.01 11.79 -4.36
N GLU A 16 -20.11 11.39 -3.71
CA GLU A 16 -20.28 11.59 -2.27
C GLU A 16 -19.22 10.77 -1.53
N TYR A 17 -18.36 11.45 -0.76
CA TYR A 17 -17.67 10.86 0.37
C TYR A 17 -18.72 10.58 1.45
N GLN A 18 -19.45 9.46 1.33
CA GLN A 18 -20.38 9.04 2.37
C GLN A 18 -19.58 8.53 3.58
N SER A 19 -19.86 9.14 4.73
CA SER A 19 -19.42 8.70 6.05
C SER A 19 -19.90 7.26 6.30
N LEU A 20 -18.99 6.29 6.32
CA LEU A 20 -19.31 4.93 6.74
C LEU A 20 -19.34 4.89 8.28
N GLN A 21 -20.51 4.55 8.82
CA GLN A 21 -20.69 4.28 10.25
C GLN A 21 -19.85 3.04 10.65
N PRO A 22 -19.29 2.99 11.88
CA PRO A 22 -18.53 1.84 12.33
C PRO A 22 -19.43 0.60 12.44
N ILE A 23 -19.07 -0.47 11.74
CA ILE A 23 -19.70 -1.79 11.90
C ILE A 23 -19.00 -2.49 13.06
N SER A 24 -19.72 -2.66 14.17
CA SER A 24 -19.27 -3.50 15.29
C SER A 24 -19.35 -4.97 14.91
N MET A 25 -18.26 -5.72 15.05
CA MET A 25 -18.35 -7.19 15.06
C MET A 25 -19.19 -7.65 16.27
N PRO A 26 -20.17 -8.53 16.10
CA PRO A 26 -20.94 -9.04 17.23
C PRO A 26 -20.08 -10.01 18.05
N ARG A 27 -19.73 -9.63 19.29
CA ARG A 27 -19.26 -10.56 20.32
C ARG A 27 -20.44 -11.09 21.15
N THR A 28 -20.47 -12.42 21.27
CA THR A 28 -21.11 -13.28 22.28
C THR A 28 -22.64 -13.40 22.28
N GLY A 29 -23.09 -14.65 22.23
CA GLY A 29 -24.47 -15.08 22.05
C GLY A 29 -25.40 -14.78 23.22
N LYS A 30 -26.68 -14.65 22.88
CA LYS A 30 -27.80 -14.87 23.78
C LYS A 30 -28.69 -15.95 23.19
N GLU A 31 -28.84 -17.03 23.94
CA GLU A 31 -29.76 -18.14 23.68
C GLU A 31 -31.20 -17.63 23.53
N LYS A 32 -31.88 -18.11 22.50
CA LYS A 32 -33.34 -18.24 22.51
C LYS A 32 -33.69 -19.63 22.00
N ALA A 33 -34.32 -20.40 22.88
CA ALA A 33 -34.88 -21.71 22.62
C ALA A 33 -35.99 -21.64 21.57
N ALA A 34 -35.92 -22.50 20.56
CA ALA A 34 -37.05 -22.87 19.72
C ALA A 34 -36.89 -24.32 19.22
N ASN A 35 -37.64 -25.19 19.89
CA ASN A 35 -38.24 -26.47 19.49
C ASN A 35 -37.58 -27.34 18.40
N ASN A 36 -37.17 -28.52 18.89
CA ASN A 36 -36.88 -29.75 18.16
C ASN A 36 -38.07 -30.24 17.33
N ALA A 37 -37.87 -30.38 16.02
CA ALA A 37 -38.21 -31.57 15.22
C ALA A 37 -37.88 -31.26 13.76
N ASP A 38 -36.73 -31.76 13.28
CA ASP A 38 -36.36 -32.06 11.87
C ASP A 38 -34.86 -31.88 11.61
N PHE A 39 -34.02 -32.53 12.44
CA PHE A 39 -32.58 -32.69 12.17
C PHE A 39 -32.20 -34.16 12.33
N ALA A 40 -32.50 -34.97 11.33
CA ALA A 40 -31.95 -36.32 11.20
C ALA A 40 -31.90 -36.74 9.73
N ARG A 41 -31.14 -36.01 8.93
CA ARG A 41 -30.53 -36.43 7.65
C ARG A 41 -29.76 -35.23 7.09
N ASP A 42 -28.48 -35.17 7.45
CA ASP A 42 -27.36 -34.68 6.63
C ASP A 42 -26.11 -34.53 7.51
N ASN A 43 -25.70 -35.64 8.13
CA ASN A 43 -24.32 -35.81 8.58
C ASN A 43 -23.53 -36.39 7.41
N GLN A 44 -23.24 -35.57 6.39
CA GLN A 44 -22.06 -35.81 5.57
C GLN A 44 -20.88 -35.12 6.27
N PRO A 45 -19.72 -35.80 6.42
CA PRO A 45 -18.54 -35.16 6.94
C PRO A 45 -18.19 -33.99 6.02
N PHE A 46 -18.00 -32.80 6.59
CA PHE A 46 -17.38 -31.67 5.87
C PHE A 46 -16.21 -32.21 5.07
N GLY A 47 -16.27 -32.07 3.74
CA GLY A 47 -15.23 -32.57 2.86
C GLY A 47 -13.87 -32.10 3.36
N ASN A 48 -12.91 -33.02 3.44
CA ASN A 48 -11.52 -32.77 3.79
C ASN A 48 -10.98 -31.61 2.93
N CYS A 49 -11.06 -30.37 3.43
CA CYS A 49 -10.39 -29.24 2.82
C CYS A 49 -8.99 -29.18 3.41
N SER A 50 -8.12 -30.12 3.00
CA SER A 50 -6.73 -30.12 3.43
C SER A 50 -5.99 -28.99 2.72
N LEU A 51 -5.39 -28.07 3.49
CA LEU A 51 -4.48 -27.07 2.95
C LEU A 51 -3.37 -27.76 2.15
N LEU A 52 -3.03 -27.20 0.98
CA LEU A 52 -1.85 -27.61 0.24
C LEU A 52 -0.62 -27.31 1.09
N LYS A 53 0.02 -28.36 1.62
CA LYS A 53 1.30 -28.25 2.32
C LYS A 53 2.41 -28.09 1.28
N THR A 54 2.82 -26.85 1.03
CA THR A 54 3.98 -26.57 0.19
C THR A 54 5.18 -26.22 1.06
N ALA A 55 6.39 -26.54 0.59
CA ALA A 55 7.61 -26.23 1.33
C ALA A 55 7.89 -24.71 1.45
N PHE A 56 7.14 -23.87 0.71
CA PHE A 56 7.39 -22.43 0.56
C PHE A 56 6.21 -21.58 1.03
N THR A 57 5.36 -22.10 1.91
CA THR A 57 4.24 -21.34 2.50
C THR A 57 4.75 -20.28 3.48
N CYS A 58 4.35 -19.02 3.28
CA CYS A 58 4.61 -17.92 4.19
C CYS A 58 3.69 -17.99 5.41
N LEU A 59 4.13 -17.49 6.57
CA LEU A 59 3.31 -17.49 7.78
C LEU A 59 2.71 -16.11 8.04
N TRP A 60 1.39 -16.05 8.19
CA TRP A 60 0.68 -14.85 8.57
C TRP A 60 0.45 -14.82 10.07
N SER A 61 0.65 -13.64 10.68
CA SER A 61 0.42 -13.40 12.09
C SER A 61 -0.06 -11.97 12.32
N ILE A 62 -0.77 -11.74 13.43
CA ILE A 62 -1.28 -10.43 13.83
C ILE A 62 -0.75 -10.11 15.22
N LYS A 63 -0.23 -8.90 15.40
CA LYS A 63 0.15 -8.40 16.73
C LYS A 63 -0.49 -7.05 17.00
N THR A 64 -0.86 -6.83 18.25
CA THR A 64 -1.25 -5.51 18.72
C THR A 64 -0.01 -4.78 19.25
N PRO A 65 0.27 -3.55 18.81
CA PRO A 65 1.41 -2.79 19.31
C PRO A 65 1.27 -2.51 20.81
N HIS A 66 2.40 -2.36 21.48
CA HIS A 66 2.42 -2.00 22.89
C HIS A 66 2.24 -0.49 23.07
N GLY A 67 1.39 -0.09 24.02
CA GLY A 67 1.24 1.30 24.44
C GLY A 67 0.28 2.13 23.59
N MET A 68 0.57 3.43 23.48
CA MET A 68 -0.23 4.35 22.67
C MET A 68 -0.04 4.04 21.18
N ALA A 69 -1.08 4.25 20.39
CA ALA A 69 -1.07 4.03 18.95
C ALA A 69 -1.81 5.16 18.22
N PRO A 70 -1.51 5.39 16.93
CA PRO A 70 -2.27 6.34 16.12
C PRO A 70 -3.74 5.90 16.01
N ILE A 71 -4.64 6.89 15.93
CA ILE A 71 -6.04 6.64 15.57
C ILE A 71 -6.10 5.91 14.22
N PRO A 72 -6.97 4.89 14.06
CA PRO A 72 -7.15 4.19 12.79
C PRO A 72 -7.54 5.16 11.66
N ARG A 73 -6.85 5.03 10.52
CA ARG A 73 -6.94 5.99 9.42
C ARG A 73 -6.59 5.36 8.08
N TYR A 74 -6.96 6.03 7.00
CA TYR A 74 -6.45 5.82 5.65
C TYR A 74 -6.00 7.14 5.03
N GLY A 75 -5.33 7.08 3.88
CA GLY A 75 -4.86 8.27 3.16
C GLY A 75 -3.81 9.06 3.93
N HIS A 76 -3.17 8.42 4.93
CA HIS A 76 -1.96 8.91 5.55
C HIS A 76 -0.79 8.77 4.59
N PHE A 77 0.19 9.66 4.70
CA PHE A 77 1.47 9.44 4.04
C PHE A 77 2.22 8.33 4.76
N PHE A 78 3.17 7.70 4.06
CA PHE A 78 4.02 6.64 4.63
C PHE A 78 5.47 6.81 4.16
N ALA A 79 6.42 6.55 5.05
CA ALA A 79 7.83 6.40 4.70
C ALA A 79 8.53 5.42 5.65
N PHE A 80 9.52 4.68 5.17
CA PHE A 80 10.24 3.67 5.96
C PHE A 80 11.76 3.88 5.89
N ASN A 81 12.41 3.93 7.05
CA ASN A 81 13.86 3.97 7.16
C ASN A 81 14.38 2.59 7.54
N GLU A 82 15.05 1.92 6.60
CA GLU A 82 15.62 0.59 6.78
C GLU A 82 16.75 0.58 7.84
N ASN A 83 17.61 1.61 7.84
CA ASN A 83 18.75 1.70 8.73
C ASN A 83 18.33 1.84 10.19
N SER A 84 17.37 2.72 10.46
CA SER A 84 16.85 2.95 11.81
C SER A 84 15.72 2.01 12.20
N ARG A 85 15.23 1.17 11.25
CA ARG A 85 14.11 0.24 11.43
C ARG A 85 12.84 0.92 11.97
N ASN A 86 12.58 2.13 11.46
CA ASN A 86 11.44 2.95 11.85
C ASN A 86 10.54 3.22 10.64
N ALA A 87 9.23 3.03 10.83
CA ALA A 87 8.21 3.40 9.87
C ALA A 87 7.46 4.65 10.32
N TYR A 88 7.29 5.60 9.42
CA TYR A 88 6.64 6.88 9.70
C TYR A 88 5.30 6.97 8.97
N ILE A 89 4.29 7.42 9.67
CA ILE A 89 2.99 7.79 9.09
C ILE A 89 2.58 9.16 9.57
N GLY A 90 1.80 9.85 8.75
CA GLY A 90 1.18 11.09 9.19
C GLY A 90 -0.01 11.50 8.36
N PHE A 91 -0.80 12.41 8.92
CA PHE A 91 -2.03 12.92 8.33
C PHE A 91 -3.06 11.80 8.07
N GLY A 92 -3.94 11.98 7.08
CA GLY A 92 -4.99 11.04 6.71
C GLY A 92 -6.34 11.35 7.31
N VAL A 93 -7.29 10.43 7.09
CA VAL A 93 -8.68 10.55 7.55
C VAL A 93 -9.01 9.42 8.51
N SER A 94 -9.57 9.76 9.66
CA SER A 94 -10.10 8.78 10.63
C SER A 94 -11.40 8.12 10.15
N ALA A 95 -11.82 7.06 10.84
CA ALA A 95 -13.13 6.42 10.61
C ALA A 95 -14.32 7.39 10.72
N ALA A 96 -14.21 8.43 11.56
CA ALA A 96 -15.24 9.45 11.73
C ALA A 96 -15.21 10.54 10.63
N GLY A 97 -14.34 10.42 9.63
CA GLY A 97 -14.18 11.43 8.57
C GLY A 97 -13.38 12.67 9.00
N THR A 98 -12.77 12.65 10.19
CA THR A 98 -11.94 13.76 10.67
C THR A 98 -10.55 13.68 10.06
N LEU A 99 -10.11 14.77 9.42
CA LEU A 99 -8.75 14.95 8.91
C LEU A 99 -7.76 15.11 10.04
N LEU A 100 -6.59 14.50 9.89
CA LEU A 100 -5.57 14.40 10.93
C LEU A 100 -4.31 15.18 10.52
N GLN A 101 -3.54 15.63 11.51
CA GLN A 101 -2.32 16.44 11.35
C GLN A 101 -1.13 15.87 12.13
N ASP A 102 -1.34 14.77 12.84
CA ASP A 102 -0.32 14.10 13.65
C ASP A 102 0.60 13.23 12.80
N VAL A 103 1.82 13.05 13.30
CA VAL A 103 2.85 12.18 12.72
C VAL A 103 3.30 11.20 13.80
N TRP A 104 3.47 9.95 13.40
CA TRP A 104 3.83 8.84 14.28
C TRP A 104 4.97 8.04 13.69
N CYS A 105 5.82 7.54 14.57
CA CYS A 105 6.91 6.62 14.29
C CYS A 105 6.61 5.27 14.93
N PHE A 106 6.63 4.20 14.14
CA PHE A 106 6.61 2.83 14.60
C PHE A 106 8.03 2.27 14.59
N ASN A 107 8.54 1.93 15.77
CA ASN A 107 9.81 1.23 15.88
C ASN A 107 9.56 -0.29 15.83
N ILE A 108 10.19 -0.97 14.89
CA ILE A 108 9.94 -2.40 14.63
C ILE A 108 10.48 -3.27 15.76
N ASP A 109 11.61 -2.90 16.35
CA ASP A 109 12.30 -3.71 17.35
C ASP A 109 11.58 -3.68 18.70
N SER A 110 11.12 -2.51 19.14
CA SER A 110 10.33 -2.37 20.35
C SER A 110 8.84 -2.65 20.15
N GLN A 111 8.36 -2.69 18.89
CA GLN A 111 6.94 -2.81 18.53
C GLN A 111 6.06 -1.75 19.19
N THR A 112 6.57 -0.52 19.29
CA THR A 112 5.87 0.62 19.90
C THR A 112 5.71 1.77 18.92
N TRP A 113 4.55 2.42 19.00
CA TRP A 113 4.33 3.70 18.35
C TRP A 113 4.74 4.86 19.25
N THR A 114 5.39 5.86 18.67
CA THR A 114 5.73 7.12 19.34
C THR A 114 5.22 8.28 18.48
N ARG A 115 4.53 9.23 19.10
CA ARG A 115 4.07 10.43 18.40
C ARG A 115 5.21 11.43 18.28
N ILE A 116 5.47 11.92 17.08
CA ILE A 116 6.42 13.01 16.85
C ILE A 116 5.70 14.33 17.12
N HIS A 117 6.25 15.15 18.02
CA HIS A 117 5.69 16.45 18.35
C HIS A 117 6.12 17.48 17.31
N LEU A 118 5.20 17.89 16.45
CA LEU A 118 5.48 18.84 15.38
C LEU A 118 5.53 20.27 15.89
N THR A 119 6.52 21.03 15.42
CA THR A 119 6.67 22.47 15.68
C THR A 119 7.03 23.21 14.37
N GLY A 120 6.91 24.54 14.35
CA GLY A 120 7.23 25.33 13.16
C GLY A 120 6.07 25.44 12.18
N GLU A 121 6.35 25.32 10.88
CA GLU A 121 5.40 25.57 9.78
C GLU A 121 4.55 24.33 9.47
N VAL A 122 3.78 23.86 10.44
CA VAL A 122 3.01 22.62 10.30
C VAL A 122 1.90 22.78 9.24
N PRO A 123 1.86 21.97 8.17
CA PRO A 123 0.82 22.04 7.15
C PRO A 123 -0.56 21.71 7.71
N THR A 124 -1.62 22.25 7.11
CA THR A 124 -3.00 21.96 7.53
C THR A 124 -3.34 20.46 7.48
N PRO A 125 -4.27 19.97 8.34
CA PRO A 125 -4.74 18.60 8.29
C PRO A 125 -5.24 18.23 6.89
N ARG A 126 -4.79 17.10 6.35
CA ARG A 126 -5.04 16.69 4.96
C ARG A 126 -5.00 15.17 4.79
N SER A 127 -5.45 14.68 3.65
CA SER A 127 -5.31 13.27 3.26
C SER A 127 -4.68 13.14 1.89
N GLY A 128 -4.21 11.94 1.54
CA GLY A 128 -3.56 11.67 0.26
C GLY A 128 -2.29 12.51 0.06
N ALA A 129 -1.65 12.95 1.14
CA ALA A 129 -0.31 13.51 1.04
C ALA A 129 0.67 12.36 0.79
N SER A 130 1.73 12.62 0.02
CA SER A 130 2.77 11.63 -0.25
C SER A 130 4.05 12.00 0.50
N ALA A 131 4.80 11.00 0.95
CA ALA A 131 6.03 11.19 1.70
C ALA A 131 7.14 10.26 1.23
N CYS A 132 8.38 10.72 1.37
CA CYS A 132 9.59 9.93 1.21
C CYS A 132 10.61 10.40 2.26
N LEU A 133 11.70 9.66 2.40
CA LEU A 133 12.78 10.00 3.32
C LEU A 133 14.00 10.54 2.58
N LEU A 134 14.59 11.57 3.16
CA LEU A 134 15.91 12.08 2.88
C LEU A 134 16.68 12.03 4.20
N ASP A 135 17.49 11.00 4.39
CA ASP A 135 18.19 10.72 5.65
C ASP A 135 17.22 10.71 6.86
N ASP A 136 17.43 11.62 7.82
CA ASP A 136 16.59 11.81 9.01
C ASP A 136 15.48 12.86 8.81
N THR A 137 15.13 13.16 7.56
CA THR A 137 14.09 14.14 7.20
C THR A 137 13.00 13.48 6.37
N ILE A 138 11.75 13.63 6.80
CA ILE A 138 10.59 13.26 6.00
C ILE A 138 10.26 14.44 5.08
N ILE A 139 10.21 14.19 3.78
CA ILE A 139 9.70 15.14 2.80
C ILE A 139 8.23 14.82 2.58
N VAL A 140 7.35 15.82 2.64
CA VAL A 140 5.90 15.67 2.44
C VAL A 140 5.41 16.61 1.35
N PHE A 141 4.65 16.08 0.39
CA PHE A 141 4.13 16.83 -0.75
C PHE A 141 2.61 16.67 -0.89
N GLY A 142 1.95 17.80 -1.18
CA GLY A 142 0.58 17.85 -1.66
C GLY A 142 -0.47 17.36 -0.65
N GLY A 143 -1.48 16.67 -1.16
CA GLY A 143 -2.66 16.21 -0.42
C GLY A 143 -3.89 17.09 -0.61
N ILE A 144 -4.97 16.73 0.09
CA ILE A 144 -6.29 17.38 -0.02
C ILE A 144 -6.89 17.70 1.35
N GLN A 145 -7.49 18.89 1.46
CA GLN A 145 -8.31 19.32 2.60
C GLN A 145 -9.60 19.97 2.07
N ASN A 146 -10.77 19.48 2.47
CA ASN A 146 -12.07 20.08 2.10
C ASN A 146 -12.19 20.44 0.60
N ASN A 147 -11.88 19.48 -0.29
CA ASN A 147 -11.83 19.65 -1.75
C ASN A 147 -10.78 20.62 -2.30
N THR A 148 -9.92 21.17 -1.45
CA THR A 148 -8.76 21.98 -1.86
C THR A 148 -7.53 21.09 -1.91
N LEU A 149 -6.90 21.00 -3.08
CA LEU A 149 -5.66 20.28 -3.28
C LEU A 149 -4.48 21.22 -3.07
N TYR A 150 -3.35 20.64 -2.65
CA TYR A 150 -2.12 21.37 -2.41
C TYR A 150 -0.98 20.84 -3.30
N ASN A 151 0.02 21.70 -3.53
CA ASN A 151 1.33 21.38 -4.12
C ASN A 151 2.48 21.95 -3.28
N ASP A 152 2.23 22.21 -2.00
CA ASP A 152 3.26 22.66 -1.08
C ASP A 152 4.17 21.47 -0.69
N LEU A 153 5.43 21.80 -0.42
CA LEU A 153 6.47 20.85 -0.04
C LEU A 153 6.97 21.22 1.36
N TYR A 154 7.00 20.24 2.26
CA TYR A 154 7.51 20.41 3.62
C TYR A 154 8.58 19.40 3.94
N THR A 155 9.49 19.78 4.83
CA THR A 155 10.40 18.87 5.51
C THR A 155 10.02 18.76 6.98
N ILE A 156 10.12 17.56 7.53
CA ILE A 156 9.95 17.25 8.94
C ILE A 156 11.24 16.59 9.40
N ASP A 157 12.00 17.29 10.24
CA ASP A 157 13.15 16.70 10.92
C ASP A 157 12.65 15.70 11.97
N ILE A 158 13.04 14.44 11.83
CA ILE A 158 12.50 13.32 12.63
C ILE A 158 12.91 13.43 14.09
N ASN A 159 14.11 13.95 14.35
CA ASN A 159 14.70 14.01 15.69
C ASN A 159 14.11 15.15 16.52
N THR A 160 13.81 16.28 15.87
CA THR A 160 13.34 17.51 16.53
C THR A 160 11.85 17.77 16.35
N GLY A 161 11.21 17.14 15.36
CA GLY A 161 9.85 17.45 14.94
C GLY A 161 9.69 18.83 14.29
N GLN A 162 10.79 19.50 13.94
CA GLN A 162 10.74 20.81 13.29
C GLN A 162 10.24 20.67 11.85
N VAL A 163 9.16 21.38 11.55
CA VAL A 163 8.57 21.45 10.21
C VAL A 163 8.96 22.76 9.54
N LYS A 164 9.40 22.67 8.27
CA LYS A 164 9.73 23.82 7.42
C LYS A 164 9.03 23.69 6.08
N MET A 165 8.49 24.80 5.58
CA MET A 165 8.06 24.88 4.20
C MET A 165 9.29 25.02 3.29
N VAL A 166 9.40 24.15 2.31
CA VAL A 166 10.47 24.21 1.31
C VAL A 166 10.03 25.13 0.18
N ARG A 167 10.81 26.18 -0.07
CA ARG A 167 10.62 27.05 -1.23
C ARG A 167 11.36 26.45 -2.41
N THR A 168 10.62 26.18 -3.48
CA THR A 168 11.15 25.62 -4.72
C THR A 168 10.99 26.60 -5.87
N ASN A 169 11.84 26.46 -6.88
CA ASN A 169 11.82 27.23 -8.11
C ASN A 169 11.44 26.33 -9.30
N GLY A 170 11.47 26.88 -10.52
CA GLY A 170 11.20 26.13 -11.74
C GLY A 170 9.70 25.91 -11.99
N TYR A 171 9.36 24.73 -12.51
CA TYR A 171 8.01 24.37 -12.91
C TYR A 171 7.43 23.27 -12.01
N PRO A 172 6.87 23.62 -10.84
CA PRO A 172 6.42 22.63 -9.86
C PRO A 172 5.19 21.86 -10.34
N PRO A 173 4.98 20.63 -9.84
CA PRO A 173 3.77 19.88 -10.12
C PRO A 173 2.53 20.69 -9.68
N PRO A 174 1.46 20.68 -10.49
CA PRO A 174 0.15 21.18 -10.06
C PRO A 174 -0.34 20.51 -8.77
N ALA A 175 -1.18 21.21 -8.02
CA ALA A 175 -1.82 20.71 -6.80
C ALA A 175 -2.53 19.36 -7.01
N ARG A 176 -2.20 18.38 -6.15
CA ARG A 176 -2.59 16.96 -6.30
C ARG A 176 -2.57 16.20 -4.98
N SER A 177 -3.27 15.07 -4.92
CA SER A 177 -3.18 14.05 -3.85
C SER A 177 -2.82 12.68 -4.41
N ASP A 178 -2.46 11.73 -3.56
CA ASP A 178 -2.27 10.31 -3.87
C ASP A 178 -1.27 10.08 -5.03
N CYS A 179 -0.24 10.93 -5.12
CA CYS A 179 0.84 10.79 -6.09
C CYS A 179 1.89 9.80 -5.60
N TYR A 180 2.66 9.24 -6.53
CA TYR A 180 3.85 8.48 -6.16
C TYR A 180 4.96 9.46 -5.88
N MET A 181 5.68 9.22 -4.79
CA MET A 181 6.84 10.02 -4.43
C MET A 181 8.00 9.11 -4.12
N GLY A 182 9.18 9.47 -4.60
CA GLY A 182 10.40 8.72 -4.35
C GLY A 182 11.60 9.64 -4.37
N PHE A 183 12.67 9.20 -3.71
CA PHE A 183 13.91 9.95 -3.63
C PHE A 183 15.09 9.04 -3.91
N HIS A 184 15.97 9.45 -4.81
CA HIS A 184 17.24 8.77 -5.06
C HIS A 184 18.29 9.77 -5.54
N ASP A 185 19.50 9.68 -4.99
CA ASP A 185 20.69 10.45 -5.39
C ASP A 185 20.45 11.95 -5.67
N GLY A 186 19.76 12.63 -4.74
CA GLY A 186 19.49 14.07 -4.86
C GLY A 186 18.32 14.43 -5.78
N LYS A 187 17.60 13.45 -6.33
CA LYS A 187 16.39 13.65 -7.11
C LYS A 187 15.16 13.22 -6.33
N LEU A 188 14.24 14.14 -6.10
CA LEU A 188 12.90 13.85 -5.62
C LEU A 188 11.95 13.79 -6.82
N ILE A 189 11.21 12.69 -6.97
CA ILE A 189 10.25 12.56 -8.07
C ILE A 189 8.82 12.58 -7.55
N VAL A 190 7.93 13.19 -8.33
CA VAL A 190 6.48 13.15 -8.13
C VAL A 190 5.85 12.64 -9.42
N PHE A 191 5.15 11.52 -9.33
CA PHE A 191 4.48 10.91 -10.49
C PHE A 191 2.98 10.76 -10.25
N GLY A 192 2.19 11.16 -11.24
CA GLY A 192 0.75 10.99 -11.24
C GLY A 192 0.04 11.68 -10.06
N GLY A 193 -1.02 11.07 -9.57
CA GLY A 193 -1.90 11.60 -8.51
C GLY A 193 -3.25 12.08 -9.04
N PHE A 194 -4.02 12.68 -8.13
CA PHE A 194 -5.40 13.09 -8.35
C PHE A 194 -5.57 14.60 -8.19
N LYS A 195 -6.29 15.22 -9.14
CA LYS A 195 -6.81 16.60 -9.00
C LYS A 195 -8.28 16.75 -9.37
N SER A 196 -8.61 16.26 -10.56
CA SER A 196 -9.97 16.20 -11.13
C SER A 196 -10.09 15.07 -12.16
N SER A 197 -8.95 14.68 -12.73
CA SER A 197 -8.68 13.47 -13.50
C SER A 197 -7.39 12.82 -12.97
N ILE A 198 -7.13 11.56 -13.35
CA ILE A 198 -5.89 10.86 -13.03
C ILE A 198 -4.75 11.47 -13.85
N TYR A 199 -3.65 11.83 -13.19
CA TYR A 199 -2.43 12.25 -13.84
C TYR A 199 -1.51 11.06 -14.15
N SER A 200 -0.77 11.19 -15.25
CA SER A 200 0.35 10.32 -15.61
C SER A 200 1.53 11.17 -16.08
N ASP A 201 1.77 12.26 -15.37
CA ASP A 201 2.90 13.17 -15.56
C ASP A 201 4.01 12.82 -14.57
N LEU A 202 5.25 13.18 -14.92
CA LEU A 202 6.43 12.96 -14.10
C LEU A 202 7.13 14.30 -13.87
N PHE A 203 7.34 14.63 -12.61
CA PHE A 203 8.07 15.82 -12.19
C PHE A 203 9.27 15.42 -11.36
N VAL A 204 10.37 16.14 -11.53
CA VAL A 204 11.62 15.92 -10.81
C VAL A 204 12.03 17.23 -10.16
N LEU A 205 12.41 17.16 -8.89
CA LEU A 205 13.04 18.23 -8.14
C LEU A 205 14.49 17.83 -7.90
N ASP A 206 15.41 18.64 -8.42
CA ASP A 206 16.81 18.59 -8.02
C ASP A 206 16.95 19.22 -6.62
N THR A 207 17.41 18.44 -5.65
CA THR A 207 17.50 18.88 -4.25
C THR A 207 18.73 19.74 -3.96
N GLN A 208 19.66 19.91 -4.91
CA GLN A 208 20.82 20.80 -4.75
C GLN A 208 20.42 22.27 -4.95
N ASN A 209 19.59 22.56 -5.96
CA ASN A 209 19.13 23.90 -6.31
C ASN A 209 17.65 24.15 -5.99
N TYR A 210 16.91 23.12 -5.58
CA TYR A 210 15.46 23.13 -5.35
C TYR A 210 14.68 23.61 -6.57
N GLU A 211 15.08 23.20 -7.77
CA GLU A 211 14.44 23.52 -9.03
C GLU A 211 13.63 22.34 -9.58
N TRP A 212 12.35 22.58 -9.88
CA TRP A 212 11.49 21.58 -10.52
C TRP A 212 11.56 21.65 -12.04
N HIS A 213 11.52 20.49 -12.69
CA HIS A 213 11.21 20.36 -14.10
C HIS A 213 10.23 19.20 -14.35
N GLU A 214 9.42 19.36 -15.40
CA GLU A 214 8.55 18.30 -15.90
C GLU A 214 9.34 17.41 -16.88
N VAL A 215 9.16 16.11 -16.76
CA VAL A 215 9.78 15.11 -17.63
C VAL A 215 8.70 14.59 -18.58
N GLU A 216 8.97 14.72 -19.88
CA GLU A 216 8.07 14.21 -20.91
C GLU A 216 8.07 12.68 -20.91
N ILE A 217 6.91 12.09 -20.62
CA ILE A 217 6.69 10.64 -20.65
C ILE A 217 5.50 10.29 -21.53
N THR A 218 5.56 9.13 -22.16
CA THR A 218 4.51 8.63 -23.07
C THR A 218 3.59 7.60 -22.40
N VAL A 219 3.90 7.23 -21.16
CA VAL A 219 3.19 6.19 -20.42
C VAL A 219 1.99 6.79 -19.68
N THR A 220 0.84 6.15 -19.81
CA THR A 220 -0.35 6.43 -19.00
C THR A 220 -0.50 5.37 -17.93
N TRP A 221 -0.71 5.78 -16.69
CA TRP A 221 -0.80 4.89 -15.53
C TRP A 221 -1.78 5.41 -14.47
N SER A 222 -2.40 4.49 -13.73
CA SER A 222 -3.34 4.84 -12.66
C SER A 222 -2.61 5.20 -11.38
N CYS A 223 -2.94 6.32 -10.75
CA CYS A 223 -2.36 6.72 -9.46
C CYS A 223 -2.88 5.88 -8.27
N GLN A 224 -3.93 5.07 -8.48
CA GLN A 224 -4.48 4.19 -7.44
C GLN A 224 -3.85 2.80 -7.45
N ALA A 225 -3.00 2.52 -8.43
CA ALA A 225 -2.24 1.29 -8.45
C ALA A 225 -1.22 1.30 -7.31
N PRO A 226 -1.01 0.17 -6.63
CA PRO A 226 0.02 0.09 -5.60
C PRO A 226 1.40 0.27 -6.23
N HIS A 227 2.31 0.85 -5.47
CA HIS A 227 3.67 1.10 -5.88
C HIS A 227 4.64 0.87 -4.73
N CYS A 228 5.92 0.67 -5.06
CA CYS A 228 7.02 0.69 -4.12
C CYS A 228 8.29 1.20 -4.80
N GLN A 229 9.21 1.72 -4.00
CA GLN A 229 10.55 2.08 -4.46
C GLN A 229 11.57 1.05 -3.98
N TYR A 230 12.54 0.73 -4.84
CA TYR A 230 13.77 0.05 -4.46
C TYR A 230 14.95 0.62 -5.25
N GLY A 231 15.94 1.16 -4.55
CA GLY A 231 17.04 1.89 -5.17
C GLY A 231 16.52 3.08 -5.97
N ASN A 232 16.95 3.18 -7.22
CA ASN A 232 16.54 4.20 -8.18
C ASN A 232 15.25 3.85 -8.95
N TYR A 233 14.62 2.70 -8.68
CA TYR A 233 13.41 2.29 -9.39
C TYR A 233 12.16 2.46 -8.53
N ILE A 234 11.11 3.04 -9.10
CA ILE A 234 9.73 2.89 -8.60
C ILE A 234 9.01 1.89 -9.49
N TYR A 235 8.47 0.85 -8.85
CA TYR A 235 7.63 -0.15 -9.47
C TYR A 235 6.17 0.12 -9.13
N SER A 236 5.28 -0.01 -10.10
CA SER A 236 3.84 -0.02 -9.86
C SER A 236 3.16 -1.10 -10.67
N TYR A 237 2.20 -1.78 -10.06
CA TYR A 237 1.43 -2.85 -10.67
C TYR A 237 -0.05 -2.55 -10.56
N GLY A 238 -0.79 -2.78 -11.64
CA GLY A 238 -2.20 -2.45 -11.74
C GLY A 238 -2.42 -1.13 -12.48
N GLY A 239 -3.53 -1.03 -13.20
CA GLY A 239 -3.84 0.11 -14.06
C GLY A 239 -4.68 -0.33 -15.25
N ASP A 240 -5.16 0.62 -16.06
CA ASP A 240 -6.15 0.39 -17.12
C ASP A 240 -5.73 -0.60 -18.25
N LYS A 241 -4.53 -1.22 -18.17
CA LYS A 241 -3.93 -2.04 -19.22
C LYS A 241 -3.31 -3.37 -18.73
N GLY A 242 -4.04 -4.14 -17.92
CA GLY A 242 -3.74 -5.56 -17.67
C GLY A 242 -2.52 -5.83 -16.77
N SER A 243 -1.97 -7.04 -16.83
CA SER A 243 -0.92 -7.56 -15.92
C SER A 243 0.48 -6.96 -16.13
N ASN A 244 0.60 -5.71 -16.58
CA ASN A 244 1.88 -5.09 -16.86
C ASN A 244 2.47 -4.41 -15.61
N LEU A 245 3.77 -4.13 -15.64
CA LEU A 245 4.50 -3.42 -14.60
C LEU A 245 4.98 -2.06 -15.13
N LEU A 246 4.61 -0.98 -14.45
CA LEU A 246 5.25 0.32 -14.64
C LEU A 246 6.58 0.33 -13.90
N ILE A 247 7.63 0.78 -14.59
CA ILE A 247 8.96 0.99 -14.04
C ILE A 247 9.35 2.43 -14.31
N ILE A 248 9.52 3.21 -13.25
CA ILE A 248 10.09 4.56 -13.31
C ILE A 248 11.53 4.47 -12.83
N ASN A 249 12.49 4.88 -13.66
CA ASN A 249 13.88 5.06 -13.26
C ASN A 249 14.10 6.53 -12.88
N ILE A 250 14.45 6.77 -11.62
CA ILE A 250 14.68 8.11 -11.06
C ILE A 250 15.94 8.75 -11.66
N ASP A 251 17.01 7.97 -11.84
CA ASP A 251 18.29 8.50 -12.31
C ASP A 251 18.21 8.93 -13.77
N ASP A 252 17.63 8.05 -14.60
CA ASP A 252 17.47 8.26 -16.03
C ASP A 252 16.25 9.15 -16.37
N GLU A 253 15.40 9.44 -15.40
CA GLU A 253 14.14 10.19 -15.58
C GLU A 253 13.27 9.58 -16.67
N THR A 254 13.05 8.27 -16.60
CA THR A 254 12.26 7.53 -17.60
C THR A 254 11.13 6.74 -16.95
N ALA A 255 10.03 6.59 -17.67
CA ALA A 255 8.91 5.72 -17.30
C ALA A 255 8.66 4.72 -18.44
N THR A 256 8.68 3.43 -18.13
CA THR A 256 8.52 2.34 -19.11
C THR A 256 7.51 1.31 -18.61
N ILE A 257 6.86 0.61 -19.55
CA ILE A 257 5.98 -0.51 -19.24
C ILE A 257 6.71 -1.80 -19.59
N SER A 258 6.85 -2.69 -18.60
CA SER A 258 7.37 -4.04 -18.77
C SER A 258 6.22 -5.05 -18.78
N PRO A 259 6.04 -5.84 -19.85
CA PRO A 259 5.05 -6.90 -19.87
C PRO A 259 5.38 -7.99 -18.85
N CYS A 260 4.38 -8.42 -18.08
CA CYS A 260 4.51 -9.58 -17.19
C CYS A 260 3.61 -10.72 -17.65
N ILE A 261 4.03 -11.93 -17.32
CA ILE A 261 3.33 -13.18 -17.64
C ILE A 261 3.06 -13.97 -16.36
N GLY A 262 2.37 -15.11 -16.46
CA GLY A 262 2.07 -15.97 -15.32
C GLY A 262 0.73 -15.68 -14.64
N ALA A 263 0.60 -16.08 -13.38
CA ALA A 263 -0.62 -16.01 -12.60
C ALA A 263 -0.75 -14.67 -11.85
N ALA A 264 -0.99 -13.60 -12.60
CA ALA A 264 -1.17 -12.25 -12.06
C ALA A 264 -2.49 -12.12 -11.26
N PRO A 265 -2.61 -11.10 -10.38
CA PRO A 265 -3.87 -10.72 -9.76
C PRO A 265 -5.02 -10.61 -10.78
N VAL A 266 -6.14 -11.27 -10.49
CA VAL A 266 -7.32 -11.33 -11.40
C VAL A 266 -8.02 -9.98 -11.51
N GLN A 267 -7.95 -9.17 -10.46
CA GLN A 267 -8.48 -7.81 -10.41
C GLN A 267 -7.34 -6.87 -10.06
N ASP A 268 -7.42 -5.65 -10.58
CA ASP A 268 -6.48 -4.60 -10.21
C ASP A 268 -6.56 -4.34 -8.70
N PRO A 269 -5.43 -4.44 -7.98
CA PRO A 269 -5.38 -4.30 -6.54
C PRO A 269 -5.42 -2.81 -6.15
N ILE A 270 -6.47 -2.09 -6.54
CA ILE A 270 -6.63 -0.65 -6.32
C ILE A 270 -6.49 -0.34 -4.82
N ASN A 271 -5.58 0.57 -4.45
CA ASN A 271 -5.23 0.89 -3.06
C ASN A 271 -4.77 -0.34 -2.25
N GLY A 272 -4.22 -1.37 -2.90
CA GLY A 272 -3.53 -2.48 -2.25
C GLY A 272 -2.10 -2.12 -1.87
N ALA A 273 -1.30 -3.13 -1.60
CA ALA A 273 0.14 -2.98 -1.38
C ALA A 273 0.94 -3.69 -2.47
N LEU A 274 2.06 -3.07 -2.83
CA LEU A 274 3.14 -3.66 -3.59
C LEU A 274 4.40 -3.47 -2.75
N VAL A 275 5.15 -4.54 -2.50
CA VAL A 275 6.32 -4.50 -1.62
C VAL A 275 7.48 -5.22 -2.29
N TYR A 276 8.60 -4.53 -2.45
CA TYR A 276 9.85 -5.16 -2.89
C TYR A 276 10.42 -6.05 -1.77
N CYS A 277 10.75 -7.30 -2.09
CA CYS A 277 11.35 -8.27 -1.19
C CYS A 277 12.30 -9.18 -1.97
N ASN A 278 13.61 -8.97 -1.80
CA ASN A 278 14.68 -9.86 -2.32
C ASN A 278 14.52 -10.25 -3.80
N GLY A 279 14.34 -9.28 -4.69
CA GLY A 279 14.16 -9.52 -6.13
C GLY A 279 12.73 -9.89 -6.55
N TYR A 280 11.79 -9.92 -5.61
CA TYR A 280 10.38 -10.12 -5.89
C TYR A 280 9.55 -8.88 -5.56
N LEU A 281 8.49 -8.64 -6.31
CA LEU A 281 7.43 -7.70 -5.91
C LEU A 281 6.24 -8.50 -5.37
N VAL A 282 5.90 -8.29 -4.11
CA VAL A 282 4.78 -8.97 -3.45
C VAL A 282 3.57 -8.03 -3.45
N CYS A 283 2.47 -8.49 -4.02
CA CYS A 283 1.22 -7.74 -4.17
C CYS A 283 0.09 -8.39 -3.39
N PHE A 284 -0.64 -7.62 -2.59
CA PHE A 284 -1.77 -8.12 -1.81
C PHE A 284 -2.73 -7.01 -1.37
N GLY A 285 -3.93 -7.41 -0.95
CA GLY A 285 -5.00 -6.47 -0.59
C GLY A 285 -5.60 -5.77 -1.80
N GLY A 286 -6.14 -4.59 -1.58
CA GLY A 286 -6.82 -3.77 -2.56
C GLY A 286 -8.33 -3.78 -2.38
N LYS A 287 -8.98 -2.73 -2.90
CA LYS A 287 -10.43 -2.55 -2.80
C LYS A 287 -11.13 -3.53 -3.72
N THR A 288 -11.59 -4.64 -3.17
CA THR A 288 -12.26 -5.72 -3.90
C THR A 288 -13.71 -5.87 -3.44
N LYS A 289 -14.57 -6.40 -4.32
CA LYS A 289 -15.92 -6.84 -3.91
C LYS A 289 -15.88 -8.06 -2.99
N ASN A 290 -14.82 -8.85 -3.11
CA ASN A 290 -14.58 -10.01 -2.27
C ASN A 290 -13.93 -9.53 -0.97
N GLU A 291 -14.41 -10.01 0.17
CA GLU A 291 -13.81 -9.74 1.48
C GLU A 291 -12.50 -10.49 1.72
N LEU A 292 -12.04 -11.27 0.73
CA LEU A 292 -10.88 -12.14 0.80
C LEU A 292 -9.96 -11.91 -0.40
N THR A 293 -8.66 -12.03 -0.17
CA THR A 293 -7.61 -11.74 -1.14
C THR A 293 -6.51 -12.80 -1.14
N LEU A 294 -5.88 -12.96 -2.29
CA LEU A 294 -4.67 -13.76 -2.47
C LEU A 294 -3.43 -12.87 -2.33
N VAL A 295 -2.30 -13.50 -2.01
CA VAL A 295 -1.00 -12.86 -2.10
C VAL A 295 -0.32 -13.34 -3.37
N TYR A 296 0.21 -12.41 -4.14
CA TYR A 296 0.90 -12.67 -5.39
C TYR A 296 2.33 -12.19 -5.28
N ALA A 297 3.24 -12.84 -5.98
CA ALA A 297 4.61 -12.41 -6.13
C ALA A 297 5.00 -12.38 -7.60
N LEU A 298 5.72 -11.35 -8.01
CA LEU A 298 6.34 -11.19 -9.31
C LEU A 298 7.84 -11.36 -9.17
N ASP A 299 8.43 -12.32 -9.87
CA ASP A 299 9.88 -12.43 -10.03
C ASP A 299 10.36 -11.34 -11.00
N LEU A 300 11.19 -10.39 -10.54
CA LEU A 300 11.68 -9.29 -11.36
C LEU A 300 12.69 -9.72 -12.43
N GLU A 301 13.34 -10.88 -12.26
CA GLU A 301 14.30 -11.37 -13.25
C GLU A 301 13.57 -11.99 -14.46
N THR A 302 12.45 -12.66 -14.20
CA THR A 302 11.69 -13.38 -15.24
C THR A 302 10.40 -12.69 -15.67
N ASN A 303 10.01 -11.61 -14.98
CA ASN A 303 8.70 -10.95 -15.11
C ASN A 303 7.52 -11.95 -15.03
N TRP A 304 7.65 -12.95 -14.16
CA TRP A 304 6.65 -14.01 -13.98
C TRP A 304 5.90 -13.88 -12.65
N TRP A 305 4.57 -13.71 -12.74
CA TRP A 305 3.66 -13.73 -11.61
C TRP A 305 3.33 -15.14 -11.14
N PHE A 306 3.25 -15.32 -9.83
CA PHE A 306 2.76 -16.54 -9.21
C PHE A 306 2.00 -16.23 -7.91
N VAL A 307 1.15 -17.17 -7.50
CA VAL A 307 0.47 -17.11 -6.19
C VAL A 307 1.47 -17.47 -5.11
N LEU A 308 1.67 -16.56 -4.16
CA LEU A 308 2.47 -16.78 -2.97
C LEU A 308 1.57 -17.38 -1.88
N TYR A 309 1.79 -18.65 -1.54
CA TYR A 309 0.99 -19.31 -0.52
C TYR A 309 1.27 -18.73 0.86
N VAL A 310 0.21 -18.39 1.58
CA VAL A 310 0.25 -17.90 2.95
C VAL A 310 -0.60 -18.83 3.81
N SER A 311 -0.21 -19.04 5.07
CA SER A 311 -1.02 -19.76 6.06
C SER A 311 -0.96 -19.05 7.41
N PRO A 312 -2.03 -19.12 8.22
CA PRO A 312 -2.00 -18.61 9.59
C PRO A 312 -0.95 -19.35 10.43
N ASP A 313 -0.32 -18.62 11.36
CA ASP A 313 0.71 -19.12 12.28
C ASP A 313 0.20 -20.12 13.33
N GLN A 314 -1.11 -20.25 13.52
CA GLN A 314 -1.76 -21.06 14.55
C GLN A 314 -1.45 -20.62 15.99
N ASP A 315 -0.92 -19.42 16.17
CA ASP A 315 -0.63 -18.83 17.48
C ASP A 315 -1.45 -17.54 17.65
N THR A 316 -1.21 -16.57 16.76
CA THR A 316 -1.96 -15.31 16.74
C THR A 316 -3.12 -15.31 15.76
N THR A 317 -3.09 -16.20 14.78
CA THR A 317 -4.08 -16.34 13.71
C THR A 317 -4.43 -17.80 13.47
N THR A 318 -5.62 -18.04 12.96
CA THR A 318 -6.18 -19.37 12.71
C THR A 318 -6.80 -19.45 11.33
N PHE A 319 -7.19 -20.65 10.90
CA PHE A 319 -7.91 -20.82 9.63
C PHE A 319 -9.28 -20.14 9.60
N SER A 320 -9.87 -19.85 10.76
CA SER A 320 -11.15 -19.14 10.89
C SER A 320 -11.03 -17.65 10.65
N ASP A 321 -9.81 -17.09 10.69
CA ASP A 321 -9.56 -15.68 10.42
C ASP A 321 -9.46 -15.36 8.93
N GLY A 322 -9.61 -16.37 8.06
CA GLY A 322 -9.66 -16.22 6.61
C GLY A 322 -10.56 -17.29 6.00
N GLN A 323 -10.22 -17.76 4.80
CA GLN A 323 -10.95 -18.88 4.18
C GLN A 323 -10.00 -19.78 3.39
N VAL A 324 -10.21 -21.09 3.47
CA VAL A 324 -9.53 -22.04 2.57
C VAL A 324 -10.42 -22.32 1.36
N SER A 325 -9.91 -22.05 0.17
CA SER A 325 -10.57 -22.36 -1.10
C SER A 325 -9.61 -23.14 -2.00
N ASN A 326 -10.03 -24.32 -2.46
CA ASN A 326 -9.20 -25.23 -3.27
C ASN A 326 -7.82 -25.53 -2.65
N GLY A 327 -7.75 -25.65 -1.32
CA GLY A 327 -6.50 -25.91 -0.60
C GLY A 327 -5.56 -24.70 -0.46
N ILE A 328 -5.99 -23.51 -0.88
CA ILE A 328 -5.27 -22.24 -0.73
C ILE A 328 -5.97 -21.41 0.33
N PHE A 329 -5.19 -20.87 1.28
CA PHE A 329 -5.72 -19.95 2.28
C PHE A 329 -5.76 -18.52 1.73
N LEU A 330 -6.91 -17.88 1.88
CA LEU A 330 -7.20 -16.51 1.48
C LEU A 330 -7.17 -15.61 2.71
N LEU A 331 -6.45 -14.48 2.61
CA LEU A 331 -6.39 -13.49 3.67
C LEU A 331 -7.63 -12.58 3.65
N PRO A 332 -8.03 -12.00 4.78
CA PRO A 332 -8.97 -10.88 4.77
C PRO A 332 -8.47 -9.76 3.87
N SER A 333 -9.39 -9.13 3.13
CA SER A 333 -9.06 -8.02 2.25
C SER A 333 -8.87 -6.73 3.05
N PHE A 334 -7.73 -6.09 2.86
CA PHE A 334 -7.42 -4.77 3.38
C PHE A 334 -7.17 -3.82 2.21
N HIS A 335 -7.47 -2.53 2.37
CA HIS A 335 -7.08 -1.52 1.40
C HIS A 335 -6.72 -0.20 2.07
N SER A 336 -6.00 0.65 1.34
CA SER A 336 -5.55 1.96 1.79
C SER A 336 -4.70 1.90 3.08
N PHE A 337 -3.93 0.82 3.21
CA PHE A 337 -3.01 0.53 4.32
C PHE A 337 -1.56 0.79 3.90
N SER A 338 -0.64 0.83 4.86
CA SER A 338 0.80 0.88 4.58
C SER A 338 1.41 -0.49 4.69
N ALA A 339 2.34 -0.81 3.80
CA ALA A 339 3.12 -2.03 3.88
C ALA A 339 4.57 -1.81 3.43
N PHE A 340 5.49 -2.56 4.03
CA PHE A 340 6.92 -2.52 3.71
C PHE A 340 7.59 -3.83 4.11
N TYR A 341 8.82 -4.03 3.64
CA TYR A 341 9.63 -5.20 3.96
C TYR A 341 10.67 -4.88 5.03
N ASP A 342 10.72 -5.70 6.06
CA ASP A 342 11.82 -5.76 7.02
C ASP A 342 12.81 -6.87 6.60
N PRO A 343 14.00 -6.51 6.06
CA PRO A 343 14.97 -7.49 5.58
C PRO A 343 15.68 -8.26 6.71
N VAL A 344 15.77 -7.69 7.91
CA VAL A 344 16.46 -8.32 9.05
C VAL A 344 15.67 -9.52 9.55
N ASN A 345 14.37 -9.32 9.80
CA ASN A 345 13.50 -10.38 10.28
C ASN A 345 12.76 -11.14 9.16
N ARG A 346 12.89 -10.65 7.92
CA ARG A 346 12.24 -11.19 6.72
C ARG A 346 10.71 -11.25 6.85
N TYR A 347 10.13 -10.14 7.30
CA TYR A 347 8.69 -9.94 7.35
C TYR A 347 8.25 -8.88 6.36
N ILE A 348 7.13 -9.12 5.68
CA ILE A 348 6.33 -8.03 5.13
C ILE A 348 5.40 -7.58 6.26
N ILE A 349 5.49 -6.30 6.61
CA ILE A 349 4.74 -5.70 7.72
C ILE A 349 3.71 -4.76 7.13
N SER A 350 2.47 -4.83 7.61
CA SER A 350 1.43 -3.86 7.25
C SER A 350 0.57 -3.43 8.43
N PHE A 351 0.01 -2.23 8.34
CA PHE A 351 -0.85 -1.65 9.38
C PHE A 351 -1.77 -0.55 8.83
N LEU A 352 -2.75 -0.17 9.64
CA LEU A 352 -3.78 0.85 9.34
C LEU A 352 -4.59 0.50 8.08
N GLY A 353 -5.31 1.47 7.53
CA GLY A 353 -6.21 1.28 6.40
C GLY A 353 -7.59 0.77 6.80
N VAL A 354 -8.26 0.15 5.84
CA VAL A 354 -9.63 -0.33 5.94
C VAL A 354 -9.64 -1.86 5.82
N PRO A 355 -10.37 -2.60 6.68
CA PRO A 355 -11.21 -2.10 7.79
C PRO A 355 -10.42 -1.45 8.93
N PHE A 356 -11.01 -0.43 9.55
CA PHE A 356 -10.41 0.23 10.71
C PHE A 356 -10.43 -0.70 11.92
N MET A 357 -9.27 -0.87 12.56
CA MET A 357 -9.14 -1.63 13.81
C MET A 357 -8.61 -0.73 14.91
N ASP A 358 -9.23 -0.76 16.09
CA ASP A 358 -8.82 0.00 17.26
C ASP A 358 -8.60 -0.94 18.46
N PRO A 359 -7.36 -1.07 18.99
CA PRO A 359 -6.12 -0.45 18.51
C PRO A 359 -5.69 -0.96 17.12
N PRO A 360 -4.87 -0.20 16.36
CA PRO A 360 -4.43 -0.61 15.03
C PRO A 360 -3.53 -1.84 15.10
N SER A 361 -4.02 -2.96 14.60
CA SER A 361 -3.27 -4.20 14.46
C SER A 361 -2.13 -4.05 13.46
N ILE A 362 -1.04 -4.78 13.71
CA ILE A 362 0.09 -4.92 12.81
C ILE A 362 0.08 -6.34 12.27
N PHE A 363 0.01 -6.46 10.96
CA PHE A 363 0.04 -7.72 10.24
C PHE A 363 1.46 -8.02 9.81
N TYR A 364 1.82 -9.30 9.92
CA TYR A 364 3.13 -9.79 9.51
C TYR A 364 2.94 -10.99 8.57
N ILE A 365 3.65 -10.98 7.45
CA ILE A 365 3.82 -12.14 6.58
C ILE A 365 5.30 -12.54 6.61
N ASN A 366 5.61 -13.66 7.26
CA ASN A 366 6.96 -14.22 7.29
C ASN A 366 7.28 -14.85 5.94
N VAL A 367 8.27 -14.30 5.25
CA VAL A 367 8.73 -14.79 3.95
C VAL A 367 10.10 -15.47 4.04
N GLY A 368 10.67 -15.56 5.24
CA GLY A 368 12.06 -15.94 5.48
C GLY A 368 12.42 -17.39 5.15
N GLN A 369 11.43 -18.29 5.13
CA GLN A 369 11.60 -19.68 4.70
C GLN A 369 11.21 -19.89 3.23
N SER A 370 10.28 -19.08 2.71
CA SER A 370 9.69 -19.26 1.39
C SER A 370 10.64 -18.89 0.25
N PHE A 371 11.18 -17.67 0.25
CA PHE A 371 12.00 -17.19 -0.86
C PHE A 371 13.32 -17.96 -1.05
N PRO A 372 14.05 -18.36 0.00
CA PRO A 372 15.24 -19.20 -0.19
C PRO A 372 14.93 -20.53 -0.90
N ILE A 373 13.79 -21.16 -0.61
CA ILE A 373 13.37 -22.40 -1.25
C ILE A 373 12.97 -22.17 -2.71
N ILE A 374 12.29 -21.04 -3.00
CA ILE A 374 11.94 -20.64 -4.36
C ILE A 374 13.21 -20.40 -5.20
N ASN A 375 14.19 -19.67 -4.64
CA ASN A 375 15.49 -19.42 -5.29
C ASN A 375 16.25 -20.72 -5.55
N LEU A 376 16.36 -21.60 -4.56
CA LEU A 376 17.04 -22.89 -4.72
C LEU A 376 16.41 -23.73 -5.83
N ARG A 377 15.07 -23.75 -5.91
CA ARG A 377 14.35 -24.45 -6.98
C ARG A 377 14.66 -23.84 -8.36
N LYS A 378 14.74 -22.51 -8.45
CA LYS A 378 15.11 -21.81 -9.69
C LYS A 378 16.52 -22.18 -10.13
N ASP A 379 17.49 -22.15 -9.21
CA ASP A 379 18.88 -22.53 -9.47
C ASP A 379 18.99 -23.98 -9.98
N MET A 380 18.23 -24.90 -9.37
CA MET A 380 18.17 -26.30 -9.82
C MET A 380 17.61 -26.45 -11.24
N ILE A 381 16.60 -25.65 -11.60
CA ILE A 381 16.01 -25.64 -12.94
C ILE A 381 17.02 -25.07 -13.95
N CYS A 382 17.68 -23.95 -13.62
CA CYS A 382 18.73 -23.37 -14.45
C CYS A 382 19.86 -24.37 -14.72
N MET A 383 20.34 -25.06 -13.69
CA MET A 383 21.35 -26.13 -13.84
C MET A 383 20.90 -27.28 -14.77
N TYR A 384 19.60 -27.60 -14.79
CA TYR A 384 19.07 -28.64 -15.67
C TYR A 384 19.03 -28.20 -17.14
N HIS A 385 18.79 -26.92 -17.41
CA HIS A 385 18.67 -26.37 -18.77
C HIS A 385 20.01 -25.91 -19.38
N CYS A 386 21.09 -25.77 -18.59
CA CYS A 386 22.42 -25.40 -19.07
C CYS A 386 23.22 -26.58 -19.70
N LYS A 387 22.56 -27.55 -20.34
CA LYS A 387 23.21 -28.69 -21.00
C LYS A 387 23.21 -28.61 -22.52
#